data_AF-A0A7C0YYX1-F1
#
_entry.id   AF-A0A7C0YYX1-F1
#
_cell.length_a   1.000
_cell.length_b   1.000
_cell.length_c   1.000
_cell.angle_alpha   90.00
_cell.angle_beta   90.00
_cell.angle_gamma   90.00
#
_symmetry.space_group_name_H-M   'P 1'
#
loop_
_entity.id
_entity.type
_entity.pdbx_description
1 polymer ?
#
loop_
_entity_poly.entity_id
_entity_poly.type
_entity_poly.pdbx_seq_one_letter_code
_entity_poly.pdbx_strand_id
1 'polypeptide(L)'
;FEPGFHSGLGVDAYVQVTSPIRRYTDMLMQRQLSHWLRTGKPLYSEDVNFLMRAKDAERRFVELRQAAEQIEQYWKMVYIQQNMDAEFTVVLPKSGIPYIYELVLPISHPLPPWMTERSAAKAKVKSVDPDTMSIELDIIEGCPLPWKVEDEQESNGAGG
;
A
#
# COMPACT_ATOMS: atom_id res chain seq x y z
N PHE A 1 9.47 -8.01 21.78
CA PHE A 1 9.79 -6.98 20.78
C PHE A 1 11.19 -6.55 21.13
N GLU A 2 12.16 -6.99 20.37
CA GLU A 2 13.52 -6.48 20.52
C GLU A 2 13.71 -5.32 19.56
N PRO A 3 14.44 -4.26 19.94
CA PRO A 3 14.82 -3.21 19.02
C PRO A 3 15.57 -3.81 17.82
N GLY A 4 15.18 -3.42 16.61
CA GLY A 4 15.79 -3.93 15.39
C GLY A 4 15.86 -2.86 14.31
N PHE A 5 16.86 -3.02 13.45
CA PHE A 5 17.13 -2.08 12.36
C PHE A 5 15.93 -2.00 11.41
N HIS A 6 15.47 -0.77 11.15
CA HIS A 6 14.38 -0.50 10.23
C HIS A 6 14.94 0.01 8.89
N SER A 7 15.20 -0.91 7.96
CA SER A 7 15.83 -0.61 6.66
C SER A 7 15.12 0.49 5.87
N GLY A 8 13.77 0.50 5.86
CA GLY A 8 13.00 1.53 5.15
C GLY A 8 13.10 2.95 5.72
N LEU A 9 13.63 3.11 6.94
CA LEU A 9 13.83 4.41 7.60
C LEU A 9 15.31 4.70 7.87
N GLY A 10 16.21 3.72 7.70
CA GLY A 10 17.64 3.86 7.94
C GLY A 10 18.00 4.08 9.41
N VAL A 11 17.22 3.56 10.36
CA VAL A 11 17.44 3.74 11.80
C VAL A 11 17.64 2.41 12.52
N ASP A 12 18.49 2.43 13.56
CA ASP A 12 18.85 1.25 14.37
C ASP A 12 17.66 0.65 15.13
N ALA A 13 16.68 1.48 15.50
CA ALA A 13 15.45 1.04 16.14
C ALA A 13 14.31 2.01 15.84
N TYR A 14 13.10 1.47 15.67
CA TYR A 14 11.89 2.25 15.44
C TYR A 14 10.70 1.65 16.20
N VAL A 15 9.87 2.51 16.77
CA VAL A 15 8.60 2.12 17.40
C VAL A 15 7.50 3.13 17.07
N GLN A 16 6.30 2.62 16.79
CA GLN A 16 5.13 3.44 16.49
C GLN A 16 4.37 3.80 17.77
N VAL A 17 4.17 5.11 18.00
CA VAL A 17 3.47 5.63 19.19
C VAL A 17 2.52 6.80 18.89
N THR A 18 2.38 7.18 17.62
CA THR A 18 1.74 8.44 17.21
C THR A 18 0.26 8.30 16.85
N SER A 19 -0.27 7.08 16.75
CA SER A 19 -1.65 6.80 16.30
C SER A 19 -2.44 5.88 17.26
N PRO A 20 -2.46 6.15 18.58
CA PRO A 20 -3.05 5.26 19.60
C PRO A 20 -4.57 5.05 19.46
N ILE A 21 -5.28 5.98 18.81
CA ILE A 21 -6.73 5.89 18.61
C ILE A 21 -7.08 4.84 17.55
N ARG A 22 -6.22 4.69 16.53
CA ARG A 22 -6.48 3.84 15.36
C ARG A 22 -5.58 2.60 15.27
N ARG A 23 -4.51 2.52 16.07
CA ARG A 23 -3.60 1.37 16.15
C ARG A 23 -3.45 0.93 17.60
N TYR A 24 -3.85 -0.31 17.88
CA TYR A 24 -3.80 -0.86 19.24
C TYR A 24 -2.36 -0.98 19.76
N THR A 25 -1.39 -1.29 18.89
CA THR A 25 0.04 -1.34 19.22
C THR A 25 0.56 0.01 19.70
N ASP A 26 0.25 1.12 19.02
CA ASP A 26 0.58 2.48 19.48
C ASP A 26 -0.05 2.77 20.85
N MET A 27 -1.30 2.33 21.10
CA MET A 27 -1.97 2.50 22.40
C MET A 27 -1.24 1.73 23.52
N LEU A 28 -0.83 0.49 23.24
CA LEU A 28 -0.05 -0.31 24.19
C LEU A 28 1.27 0.39 24.54
N MET A 29 1.97 0.90 23.54
CA MET A 29 3.23 1.62 23.76
C MET A 29 3.05 2.92 24.53
N GLN A 30 1.98 3.69 24.26
CA GLN A 30 1.68 4.89 25.05
C GLN A 30 1.35 4.55 26.51
N ARG A 31 0.63 3.45 26.78
CA ARG A 31 0.38 2.97 28.15
C ARG A 31 1.67 2.57 28.85
N GLN A 32 2.56 1.85 28.15
CA GLN A 32 3.88 1.48 28.65
C GLN A 32 4.70 2.72 29.04
N LEU A 33 4.78 3.70 28.14
CA LEU A 33 5.53 4.94 28.36
C LEU A 33 4.93 5.77 29.51
N SER A 34 3.60 5.94 29.52
CA SER A 34 2.94 6.71 30.56
C SER A 34 3.12 6.11 31.96
N HIS A 35 3.11 4.78 32.08
CA HIS A 35 3.37 4.11 33.34
C HIS A 35 4.83 4.25 33.77
N TRP A 36 5.78 4.02 32.85
CA TRP A 36 7.21 4.18 33.11
C TRP A 36 7.54 5.58 33.63
N LEU A 37 7.01 6.62 32.99
CA LEU A 37 7.21 8.02 33.41
C LEU A 37 6.69 8.31 34.83
N ARG A 38 5.72 7.54 35.33
CA ARG A 38 5.13 7.72 36.67
C ARG A 38 5.79 6.87 37.75
N THR A 39 6.22 5.65 37.41
CA THR A 39 6.63 4.62 38.39
C THR A 39 8.10 4.23 38.28
N GLY A 40 8.76 4.55 37.17
CA GLY A 40 10.11 4.05 36.84
C GLY A 40 10.14 2.53 36.64
N LYS A 41 8.99 1.89 36.39
CA LYS A 41 8.87 0.44 36.17
C LYS A 41 8.08 0.16 34.89
N PRO A 42 8.37 -0.94 34.17
CA PRO A 42 7.62 -1.27 32.96
C PRO A 42 6.20 -1.72 33.34
N LEU A 43 5.19 -1.29 32.58
CA LEU A 43 3.79 -1.73 32.81
C LEU A 43 3.60 -3.18 32.38
N TYR A 44 4.12 -3.49 31.20
CA TYR A 44 4.17 -4.81 30.62
C TYR A 44 5.61 -5.29 30.69
N SER A 45 5.82 -6.46 31.31
CA SER A 45 7.08 -7.20 31.22
C SER A 45 7.21 -7.85 29.84
N GLU A 46 8.36 -8.48 29.55
CA GLU A 46 8.54 -9.37 28.40
C GLU A 46 7.70 -10.67 28.47
N ASP A 47 6.61 -10.67 29.26
CA ASP A 47 5.73 -11.81 29.35
C ASP A 47 5.09 -12.09 27.99
N VAL A 48 5.06 -13.38 27.65
CA VAL A 48 4.55 -13.94 26.39
C VAL A 48 3.14 -13.42 26.10
N ASN A 49 2.35 -13.16 27.14
CA ASN A 49 0.98 -12.64 27.04
C ASN A 49 0.88 -11.25 26.39
N PHE A 50 1.82 -10.33 26.65
CA PHE A 50 1.80 -9.00 26.03
C PHE A 50 2.15 -9.08 24.54
N LEU A 51 3.19 -9.84 24.23
CA LEU A 51 3.65 -10.07 22.85
C LEU A 51 2.59 -10.76 22.02
N MET A 52 1.91 -11.75 22.59
CA MET A 52 0.81 -12.46 21.92
C MET A 52 -0.36 -11.51 21.63
N ARG A 53 -0.77 -10.68 22.59
CA ARG A 53 -1.84 -9.68 22.39
C ARG A 53 -1.50 -8.64 21.34
N ALA A 54 -0.25 -8.17 21.31
CA ALA A 54 0.21 -7.22 20.29
C ALA A 54 0.21 -7.84 18.89
N LYS A 55 0.72 -9.08 18.77
CA LYS A 55 0.71 -9.85 17.51
C LYS A 55 -0.70 -10.15 17.01
N ASP A 56 -1.60 -10.57 17.90
CA ASP A 56 -3.00 -10.84 17.54
C ASP A 56 -3.71 -9.56 17.05
N ALA A 57 -3.44 -8.42 17.69
CA ALA A 57 -3.98 -7.15 17.26
C ALA A 57 -3.42 -6.69 15.90
N GLU A 58 -2.14 -6.93 15.65
CA GLU A 58 -1.50 -6.65 14.36
C GLU A 58 -2.08 -7.53 13.25
N ARG A 59 -2.29 -8.83 13.50
CA ARG A 59 -2.96 -9.74 12.55
C ARG A 59 -4.35 -9.24 12.19
N ARG A 60 -5.17 -8.92 13.20
CA ARG A 60 -6.53 -8.37 12.98
C ARG A 60 -6.49 -7.05 12.21
N PHE A 61 -5.49 -6.21 12.47
CA PHE A 61 -5.33 -4.95 11.74
C PHE A 61 -5.02 -5.18 10.25
N VAL A 62 -4.19 -6.18 9.92
CA VAL A 62 -3.93 -6.57 8.53
C VAL A 62 -5.21 -7.08 7.85
N GLU A 63 -5.98 -7.94 8.51
CA GLU A 63 -7.26 -8.46 7.99
C GLU A 63 -8.25 -7.31 7.72
N LEU A 64 -8.41 -6.38 8.67
CA LEU A 64 -9.27 -5.21 8.51
C LEU A 64 -8.80 -4.29 7.37
N ARG A 65 -7.48 -4.13 7.22
CA ARG A 65 -6.92 -3.31 6.13
C ARG A 65 -7.22 -3.93 4.77
N GLN A 66 -7.08 -5.24 4.62
CA GLN A 66 -7.43 -5.94 3.38
C GLN A 66 -8.91 -5.78 3.04
N ALA A 67 -9.81 -5.89 4.03
CA ALA A 67 -11.23 -5.66 3.82
C ALA A 67 -11.52 -4.19 3.43
N ALA A 68 -10.85 -3.22 4.07
CA ALA A 68 -10.99 -1.81 3.72
C ALA A 68 -10.48 -1.51 2.30
N GLU A 69 -9.37 -2.12 1.88
CA GLU A 69 -8.84 -2.01 0.52
C GLU A 69 -9.82 -2.58 -0.52
N GLN A 70 -10.49 -3.69 -0.22
CA GLN A 70 -11.55 -4.24 -1.09
C GLN A 70 -12.74 -3.28 -1.21
N ILE A 71 -13.19 -2.70 -0.09
CA ILE A 71 -14.29 -1.72 -0.10
C ILE A 71 -13.90 -0.48 -0.93
N GLU A 72 -12.65 -0.01 -0.79
CA GLU A 72 -12.15 1.13 -1.55
C GLU A 72 -12.13 0.81 -3.06
N GLN A 73 -11.64 -0.36 -3.45
CA GLN A 73 -11.63 -0.82 -4.84
C GLN A 73 -13.05 -0.94 -5.42
N TYR A 74 -13.99 -1.48 -4.64
CA TYR A 74 -15.41 -1.56 -5.02
C TYR A 74 -15.94 -0.17 -5.40
N TRP A 75 -15.75 0.83 -4.54
CA TRP A 75 -16.27 2.18 -4.79
C TRP A 75 -15.55 2.90 -5.93
N LYS A 76 -14.26 2.60 -6.18
CA LYS A 76 -13.56 3.06 -7.38
C LYS A 76 -14.18 2.46 -8.65
N MET A 77 -14.56 1.19 -8.63
CA MET A 77 -15.26 0.57 -9.77
C MET A 77 -16.68 1.12 -9.96
N VAL A 78 -17.41 1.39 -8.88
CA VAL A 78 -18.70 2.09 -8.96
C VAL A 78 -18.54 3.48 -9.58
N TYR A 79 -17.50 4.21 -9.21
CA TYR A 79 -17.19 5.50 -9.83
C TYR A 79 -16.92 5.35 -11.33
N ILE A 80 -16.15 4.34 -11.75
CA ILE A 80 -15.92 4.05 -13.17
C ILE A 80 -17.24 3.73 -13.88
N GLN A 81 -18.10 2.90 -13.26
CA GLN A 81 -19.41 2.51 -13.81
C GLN A 81 -20.32 3.72 -14.07
N GLN A 82 -20.21 4.75 -13.24
CA GLN A 82 -20.95 6.01 -13.40
C GLN A 82 -20.34 6.94 -14.46
N ASN A 83 -19.09 6.67 -14.90
CA ASN A 83 -18.31 7.53 -15.79
C ASN A 83 -17.71 6.70 -16.95
N MET A 84 -18.52 5.87 -17.60
CA MET A 84 -18.08 4.94 -18.66
C MET A 84 -17.42 5.65 -19.86
N ASP A 85 -17.79 6.90 -20.13
CA ASP A 85 -17.24 7.69 -21.24
C ASP A 85 -15.87 8.31 -20.92
N ALA A 86 -15.40 8.20 -19.68
CA ALA A 86 -14.13 8.77 -19.26
C ALA A 86 -12.93 7.98 -19.82
N GLU A 87 -11.88 8.72 -20.16
CA GLU A 87 -10.58 8.15 -20.52
C GLU A 87 -9.69 8.09 -19.29
N PHE A 88 -9.04 6.95 -19.10
CA PHE A 88 -8.14 6.68 -17.99
C PHE A 88 -6.72 6.42 -18.48
N THR A 89 -5.76 6.56 -17.57
CA THR A 89 -4.35 6.24 -17.83
C THR A 89 -4.01 4.94 -17.12
N VAL A 90 -3.68 3.90 -17.89
CA VAL A 90 -3.17 2.63 -17.35
C VAL A 90 -1.66 2.71 -17.28
N VAL A 91 -1.09 2.34 -16.14
CA VAL A 91 0.36 2.29 -15.94
C VAL A 91 0.80 0.87 -15.61
N LEU A 92 1.85 0.39 -16.28
CA LEU A 92 2.56 -0.83 -15.94
C LEU A 92 3.88 -0.46 -15.24
N PRO A 93 3.95 -0.51 -13.89
CA PRO A 93 5.17 -0.24 -13.14
C PRO A 93 6.18 -1.39 -13.28
N LYS A 94 7.42 -1.15 -12.84
CA LYS A 94 8.46 -2.20 -12.72
C LYS A 94 8.07 -3.34 -11.76
N SER A 95 7.15 -3.10 -10.82
CA SER A 95 6.63 -4.14 -9.93
C SER A 95 5.71 -5.15 -10.64
N GLY A 96 5.26 -4.85 -11.87
CA GLY A 96 4.51 -5.78 -12.73
C GLY A 96 2.99 -5.76 -12.57
N ILE A 97 2.42 -5.08 -11.56
CA ILE A 97 0.96 -5.01 -11.37
C ILE A 97 0.44 -3.74 -12.04
N PRO A 98 -0.33 -3.84 -13.15
CA PRO A 98 -0.89 -2.67 -13.78
C PRO A 98 -2.02 -2.07 -12.97
N TYR A 99 -2.21 -0.76 -13.10
CA TYR A 99 -3.26 -0.04 -12.40
C TYR A 99 -3.74 1.18 -13.20
N ILE A 100 -4.98 1.60 -12.95
CA ILE A 100 -5.51 2.89 -13.40
C ILE A 100 -4.93 3.98 -12.50
N TYR A 101 -4.18 4.91 -13.09
CA TYR A 101 -3.40 5.93 -12.39
C TYR A 101 -4.28 6.87 -11.56
N GLU A 102 -5.35 7.39 -12.15
CA GLU A 102 -6.20 8.42 -11.54
C GLU A 102 -6.87 7.93 -10.23
N LEU A 103 -7.07 6.62 -10.12
CA LEU A 103 -7.73 6.00 -8.98
C LEU A 103 -6.77 5.15 -8.14
N VAL A 104 -5.52 4.96 -8.58
CA VAL A 104 -4.61 3.96 -8.00
C VAL A 104 -5.32 2.62 -7.83
N LEU A 105 -6.03 2.19 -8.89
CA LEU A 105 -6.85 0.97 -8.90
C LEU A 105 -6.09 -0.13 -9.62
N PRO A 106 -5.58 -1.17 -8.92
CA PRO A 106 -5.00 -2.34 -9.58
C PRO A 106 -6.00 -3.01 -10.50
N ILE A 107 -5.54 -3.47 -11.66
CA ILE A 107 -6.39 -4.16 -12.62
C ILE A 107 -5.84 -5.54 -12.96
N SER A 108 -6.73 -6.52 -13.11
CA SER A 108 -6.41 -7.83 -13.66
C SER A 108 -6.90 -7.90 -15.11
N HIS A 109 -6.25 -7.13 -15.98
CA HIS A 109 -6.62 -7.01 -17.39
C HIS A 109 -5.42 -7.36 -18.27
N PRO A 110 -5.59 -8.19 -19.33
CA PRO A 110 -4.52 -8.48 -20.28
C PRO A 110 -4.03 -7.20 -20.96
N LEU A 111 -2.73 -6.95 -20.90
CA LEU A 111 -2.13 -5.78 -21.55
C LEU A 111 -1.71 -6.12 -22.98
N PRO A 112 -1.76 -5.14 -23.91
CA PRO A 112 -1.22 -5.30 -25.25
C PRO A 112 0.28 -5.65 -25.23
N PRO A 113 0.78 -6.44 -26.20
CA PRO A 113 2.20 -6.86 -26.23
C PRO A 113 3.21 -5.72 -26.32
N TRP A 114 2.79 -4.55 -26.80
CA TRP A 114 3.65 -3.37 -26.91
C TRP A 114 3.80 -2.62 -25.58
N MET A 115 2.98 -2.91 -24.58
CA MET A 115 3.04 -2.28 -23.26
C MET A 115 4.05 -3.04 -22.38
N THR A 116 5.16 -2.39 -22.05
CA THR A 116 6.26 -2.96 -21.25
C THR A 116 6.35 -2.34 -19.85
N GLU A 117 7.21 -2.85 -18.98
CA GLU A 117 7.46 -2.22 -17.67
C GLU A 117 7.86 -0.74 -17.82
N ARG A 118 7.44 0.07 -16.85
CA ARG A 118 7.63 1.53 -16.85
C ARG A 118 7.00 2.20 -18.08
N SER A 119 5.84 1.73 -18.51
CA SER A 119 5.06 2.37 -19.59
C SER A 119 3.65 2.76 -19.14
N ALA A 120 3.03 3.67 -19.90
CA ALA A 120 1.65 4.10 -19.71
C ALA A 120 0.89 4.11 -21.03
N ALA A 121 -0.41 3.92 -20.94
CA ALA A 121 -1.32 3.93 -22.08
C ALA A 121 -2.67 4.58 -21.73
N LYS A 122 -3.30 5.21 -22.72
CA LYS A 122 -4.69 5.65 -22.62
C LYS A 122 -5.62 4.47 -22.80
N ALA A 123 -6.65 4.41 -21.98
CA ALA A 123 -7.65 3.35 -22.02
C ALA A 123 -9.06 3.91 -21.87
N LYS A 124 -10.00 3.29 -22.58
CA LYS A 124 -11.45 3.48 -22.38
C LYS A 124 -12.05 2.29 -21.69
N VAL A 125 -13.12 2.52 -20.95
CA VAL A 125 -13.83 1.47 -20.23
C VAL A 125 -14.80 0.81 -21.19
N LYS A 126 -14.65 -0.50 -21.38
CA LYS A 126 -15.57 -1.30 -22.19
C LYS A 126 -16.69 -1.89 -21.31
N SER A 127 -16.32 -2.42 -20.16
CA SER A 127 -17.26 -2.89 -19.14
C SER A 127 -16.60 -2.88 -17.77
N VAL A 128 -17.41 -2.74 -16.72
CA VAL A 128 -16.97 -2.82 -15.32
C VAL A 128 -18.07 -3.48 -14.50
N ASP A 129 -17.68 -4.37 -13.61
CA ASP A 129 -18.56 -5.03 -12.66
C ASP A 129 -17.93 -4.99 -11.26
N PRO A 130 -18.39 -4.07 -10.40
CA PRO A 130 -17.92 -3.94 -9.02
C PRO A 130 -18.16 -5.20 -8.16
N ASP A 131 -19.21 -5.97 -8.43
CA ASP A 131 -19.57 -7.13 -7.62
C ASP A 131 -18.60 -8.30 -7.85
N THR A 132 -18.12 -8.46 -9.08
CA THR A 132 -17.10 -9.45 -9.44
C THR A 132 -15.67 -8.91 -9.42
N MET A 133 -15.49 -7.63 -9.09
CA MET A 133 -14.19 -6.93 -9.14
C MET A 133 -13.51 -7.04 -10.51
N SER A 134 -14.30 -6.95 -11.59
CA SER A 134 -13.80 -7.13 -12.95
C SER A 134 -13.94 -5.85 -13.78
N ILE A 135 -12.96 -5.62 -14.65
CA ILE A 135 -12.93 -4.48 -15.56
C ILE A 135 -12.33 -4.89 -16.91
N GLU A 136 -13.02 -4.53 -17.98
CA GLU A 136 -12.51 -4.63 -19.34
C GLU A 136 -12.19 -3.23 -19.86
N LEU A 137 -10.96 -3.08 -20.34
CA LEU A 137 -10.47 -1.84 -20.91
C LEU A 137 -10.18 -2.06 -22.39
N ASP A 138 -10.42 -1.01 -23.17
CA ASP A 138 -9.87 -0.89 -24.52
C ASP A 138 -8.63 0.00 -24.42
N ILE A 139 -7.44 -0.60 -24.54
CA ILE A 139 -6.15 0.11 -24.43
C ILE A 139 -5.79 0.64 -25.81
N ILE A 140 -5.80 1.97 -25.95
CA ILE A 140 -5.85 2.67 -27.23
C ILE A 140 -4.43 2.95 -27.74
N GLU A 141 -3.69 3.78 -27.03
CA GLU A 141 -2.37 4.23 -27.44
C GLU A 141 -1.45 4.46 -26.24
N GLY A 142 -0.14 4.33 -26.48
CA GLY A 142 0.87 4.69 -25.50
C GLY A 142 0.84 6.17 -25.19
N CYS A 143 1.06 6.53 -23.93
CA CYS A 143 1.16 7.91 -23.50
C CYS A 143 2.35 8.11 -22.54
N PRO A 144 2.83 9.36 -22.37
CA PRO A 144 3.88 9.63 -21.40
C PRO A 144 3.47 9.21 -19.99
N LEU A 145 4.42 8.73 -19.20
CA LEU A 145 4.19 8.50 -17.78
C LEU A 145 3.74 9.80 -17.10
N PRO A 146 2.76 9.74 -16.18
CA PRO A 146 2.24 10.94 -15.52
C PRO A 146 3.23 11.57 -14.53
N TRP A 147 4.38 10.94 -14.27
CA TRP A 147 5.50 11.48 -13.50
C TRP A 147 6.79 11.45 -14.32
N LYS A 148 7.77 12.27 -13.92
CA LYS A 148 9.11 12.22 -14.49
C LYS A 148 9.82 10.95 -13.99
N VAL A 149 10.29 10.13 -14.91
CA VAL A 149 11.26 9.08 -14.59
C VAL A 149 12.59 9.79 -14.41
N GLU A 150 13.09 9.84 -13.17
CA GLU A 150 14.50 10.15 -12.96
C GLU A 150 15.29 8.96 -13.51
N ASP A 151 16.15 9.21 -14.48
CA ASP A 151 17.11 8.21 -14.95
C ASP A 151 17.93 7.79 -13.73
N GLU A 152 17.80 6.53 -13.33
CA GLU A 152 18.67 5.89 -12.35
C GLU A 152 20.10 6.00 -12.92
N GLN A 153 20.84 7.04 -12.50
CA GLN A 153 22.27 7.10 -12.76
C GLN A 153 22.86 5.80 -12.23
N GLU A 154 23.50 5.05 -13.12
CA GLU A 154 24.29 3.87 -12.80
C GLU A 154 25.27 4.22 -11.67
N SER A 155 24.91 3.93 -10.43
CA SER A 155 25.86 3.86 -9.32
C SER A 155 26.62 2.54 -9.42
N ASN A 156 27.30 2.33 -10.55
CA ASN A 156 28.39 1.37 -10.67
C ASN A 156 29.68 2.12 -10.38
N GLY A 157 30.15 2.07 -9.12
CA GLY A 157 31.49 2.53 -8.79
C GLY A 157 31.69 2.90 -7.32
N ALA A 158 32.05 1.91 -6.51
CA ALA A 158 33.14 1.96 -5.50
C ALA A 158 32.94 0.86 -4.46
N GLY A 159 33.71 -0.22 -4.58
CA GLY A 159 33.71 -1.35 -3.65
C GLY A 159 34.88 -2.26 -3.95
N GLY A 160 36.10 -1.72 -3.87
CA GLY A 160 37.37 -2.43 -3.91
C GLY A 160 38.34 -1.72 -2.98
#